data_AF-A0A4Y2GSE1-F1
#
_entry.id   AF-A0A4Y2GSE1-F1
#
_cell.length_a   1.000
_cell.length_b   1.000
_cell.length_c   1.000
_cell.angle_alpha   90.00
_cell.angle_beta   90.00
_cell.angle_gamma   90.00
#
_symmetry.space_group_name_H-M   'P 1'
#
loop_
_entity.id
_entity.type
_entity.pdbx_description
1 polymer ?
#
loop_
_entity_poly.entity_id
_entity_poly.type
_entity_poly.pdbx_seq_one_letter_code
_entity_poly.pdbx_strand_id
1 'polypeptide(L)'
;MVADKYVNVENTNQNCDSILKENLKLTKFLEALKPDISLEVKKFGRKDLKSVLAHAINIESALEQSCDNSTNNISNVDIQNILKENLIKDQLIADLTL
;
A
#
# COMPACT_ATOMS: atom_id res chain seq x y z
N MET A 1 -57.18 -4.68 35.96
CA MET A 1 -57.05 -4.32 34.54
C MET A 1 -55.81 -3.46 34.38
N VAL A 2 -54.67 -4.04 34.02
CA VAL A 2 -53.54 -3.31 33.41
C VAL A 2 -52.88 -4.31 32.47
N ALA A 3 -53.08 -4.11 31.18
CA ALA A 3 -52.36 -4.84 30.15
C ALA A 3 -50.98 -4.22 30.02
N ASP A 4 -49.95 -4.94 30.42
CA ASP A 4 -48.57 -4.61 30.05
C ASP A 4 -48.47 -4.69 28.53
N LYS A 5 -48.49 -3.52 27.89
CA LYS A 5 -48.21 -3.36 26.47
C LYS A 5 -46.73 -3.64 26.27
N TYR A 6 -46.40 -4.89 25.96
CA TYR A 6 -45.13 -5.22 25.34
C TYR A 6 -45.06 -4.46 24.01
N VAL A 7 -44.22 -3.44 23.98
CA VAL A 7 -43.95 -2.65 22.78
C VAL A 7 -43.16 -3.56 21.84
N ASN A 8 -43.83 -4.05 20.81
CA ASN A 8 -43.17 -4.77 19.74
C ASN A 8 -42.27 -3.77 18.99
N VAL A 9 -40.96 -3.83 19.21
CA VAL A 9 -39.95 -3.11 18.40
C VAL A 9 -39.80 -3.86 17.08
N GLU A 10 -40.87 -3.92 16.30
CA GLU A 10 -40.80 -4.28 14.89
C GLU A 10 -40.41 -3.00 14.14
N ASN A 11 -39.09 -2.79 13.93
CA ASN A 11 -38.50 -2.19 12.71
C ASN A 11 -37.00 -1.81 12.86
N THR A 12 -36.13 -2.72 13.35
CA THR A 12 -34.66 -2.51 13.27
C THR A 12 -33.91 -3.63 12.55
N ASN A 13 -34.55 -4.76 12.26
CA ASN A 13 -33.86 -5.95 11.75
C ASN A 13 -33.41 -5.81 10.28
N GLN A 14 -34.19 -5.14 9.41
CA GLN A 14 -33.83 -4.98 7.99
C GLN A 14 -32.60 -4.11 7.76
N ASN A 15 -32.30 -3.16 8.66
CA ASN A 15 -31.10 -2.33 8.57
C ASN A 15 -29.86 -3.04 9.14
N CYS A 16 -30.04 -3.89 10.17
CA CYS A 16 -28.93 -4.63 10.74
C CYS A 16 -28.38 -5.67 9.76
N ASP A 17 -29.25 -6.39 9.04
CA ASP A 17 -28.84 -7.41 8.06
C ASP A 17 -28.11 -6.80 6.87
N SER A 18 -28.56 -5.64 6.38
CA SER A 18 -27.92 -4.92 5.27
C SER A 18 -26.53 -4.40 5.68
N ILE A 19 -26.42 -3.79 6.86
CA ILE A 19 -25.16 -3.31 7.44
C ILE A 19 -24.18 -4.47 7.66
N LEU A 20 -24.65 -5.59 8.20
CA LEU A 20 -23.81 -6.77 8.40
C LEU A 20 -23.29 -7.31 7.07
N LYS A 21 -24.16 -7.40 6.06
CA LYS A 21 -23.78 -7.83 4.71
C LYS A 21 -22.75 -6.91 4.07
N GLU A 22 -22.88 -5.60 4.25
CA GLU A 22 -21.91 -4.63 3.74
C GLU A 22 -20.56 -4.74 4.46
N ASN A 23 -20.55 -4.83 5.79
CA ASN A 23 -19.32 -5.03 6.58
C ASN A 23 -18.62 -6.35 6.20
N LEU A 24 -19.38 -7.42 5.95
CA LEU A 24 -18.82 -8.69 5.54
C LEU A 24 -18.16 -8.60 4.15
N LYS A 25 -18.79 -7.89 3.20
CA LYS A 25 -18.19 -7.63 1.88
C LYS A 25 -16.88 -6.86 2.02
N LEU A 26 -16.87 -5.80 2.84
CA LEU A 26 -15.69 -5.00 3.08
C LEU A 26 -14.55 -5.81 3.69
N THR A 27 -14.86 -6.64 4.70
CA THR A 27 -13.89 -7.52 5.37
C THR A 27 -13.27 -8.49 4.37
N LYS A 28 -14.11 -9.20 3.58
CA LYS A 28 -13.64 -10.13 2.56
C LYS A 28 -12.80 -9.45 1.48
N PHE A 29 -13.15 -8.23 1.10
CA PHE A 29 -12.35 -7.45 0.15
C PHE A 29 -10.96 -7.15 0.72
N LEU A 30 -10.87 -6.67 1.96
CA LEU A 30 -9.59 -6.37 2.61
C LEU A 30 -8.70 -7.61 2.82
N GLU A 31 -9.30 -8.77 3.05
CA GLU A 31 -8.59 -10.05 3.16
C GLU A 31 -8.07 -10.57 1.82
N ALA A 32 -8.74 -10.23 0.71
CA ALA A 32 -8.34 -10.63 -0.63
C ALA A 32 -7.23 -9.74 -1.23
N LEU A 33 -6.96 -8.57 -0.65
CA LEU A 33 -5.89 -7.68 -1.09
C LEU A 33 -4.50 -8.23 -0.72
N LYS A 34 -3.49 -7.86 -1.52
CA LYS A 34 -2.08 -8.09 -1.18
C LYS A 34 -1.77 -7.48 0.21
N PRO A 35 -0.96 -8.14 1.06
CA PRO A 35 -0.72 -7.68 2.44
C PRO A 35 -0.29 -6.22 2.55
N ASP A 36 0.61 -5.78 1.66
CA ASP A 36 1.16 -4.42 1.66
C ASP A 36 0.07 -3.37 1.33
N ILE A 37 -0.84 -3.70 0.42
CA ILE A 37 -1.98 -2.85 0.06
C ILE A 37 -3.03 -2.86 1.18
N SER A 38 -3.34 -4.04 1.74
CA SER A 38 -4.32 -4.20 2.82
C SER A 38 -3.94 -3.42 4.08
N LEU A 39 -2.65 -3.42 4.44
CA LEU A 39 -2.12 -2.66 5.57
C LEU A 39 -2.41 -1.16 5.42
N GLU A 40 -2.14 -0.62 4.23
CA GLU A 40 -2.23 0.81 3.96
C GLU A 40 -3.67 1.28 3.83
N VAL A 41 -4.52 0.47 3.19
CA VAL A 41 -5.95 0.73 3.15
C VAL A 41 -6.58 0.71 4.56
N LYS A 42 -6.12 -0.16 5.47
CA LYS A 42 -6.63 -0.19 6.86
C LYS A 42 -6.31 1.08 7.65
N LYS A 43 -5.21 1.79 7.34
CA LYS A 43 -4.87 3.07 7.97
C LYS A 43 -5.89 4.17 7.65
N PHE A 44 -6.64 4.02 6.55
CA PHE A 44 -7.66 4.97 6.11
C PHE A 44 -8.96 4.94 6.94
N GLY A 45 -9.09 4.02 7.90
CA GLY A 45 -10.24 3.90 8.79
C GLY A 45 -11.46 3.27 8.10
N ARG A 46 -12.60 3.25 8.82
CA ARG A 46 -13.85 2.67 8.31
C ARG A 46 -14.45 3.58 7.23
N LYS A 47 -14.43 3.13 5.98
CA LYS A 47 -15.07 3.77 4.83
C LYS A 47 -15.91 2.75 4.06
N ASP A 48 -16.75 3.24 3.15
CA ASP A 48 -17.53 2.40 2.26
C ASP A 48 -16.62 1.66 1.26
N LEU A 49 -17.16 0.56 0.70
CA LEU A 49 -16.40 -0.31 -0.21
C LEU A 49 -15.85 0.45 -1.43
N LYS A 50 -16.58 1.44 -1.96
CA LYS A 50 -16.13 2.22 -3.12
C LYS A 50 -14.88 3.04 -2.80
N SER A 51 -14.86 3.73 -1.65
CA SER A 51 -13.69 4.50 -1.25
C SER A 51 -12.49 3.59 -0.98
N VAL A 52 -12.71 2.44 -0.37
CA VAL A 52 -11.66 1.44 -0.09
C VAL A 52 -11.10 0.85 -1.38
N LEU A 53 -11.95 0.55 -2.36
CA LEU A 53 -11.54 0.08 -3.68
C LEU A 53 -10.69 1.11 -4.43
N ALA A 54 -11.15 2.36 -4.50
CA ALA A 54 -10.41 3.44 -5.17
C ALA A 54 -9.03 3.66 -4.52
N HIS A 55 -8.95 3.56 -3.19
CA HIS A 55 -7.69 3.72 -2.49
C HIS A 55 -6.74 2.54 -2.74
N ALA A 56 -7.25 1.30 -2.73
CA ALA A 56 -6.47 0.11 -3.06
C ALA A 56 -5.85 0.21 -4.46
N ILE A 57 -6.62 0.65 -5.46
CA ILE A 57 -6.16 0.86 -6.84
C ILE A 57 -5.03 1.89 -6.88
N ASN A 58 -5.20 3.04 -6.22
CA ASN A 58 -4.18 4.08 -6.19
C ASN A 58 -2.85 3.60 -5.57
N ILE A 59 -2.93 2.80 -4.51
CA ILE A 59 -1.74 2.21 -3.88
C ILE A 59 -1.08 1.21 -4.83
N GLU A 60 -1.85 0.31 -5.44
CA GLU A 60 -1.32 -0.68 -6.39
C GLU A 60 -0.58 0.00 -7.55
N SER A 61 -1.18 1.01 -8.16
CA SER A 61 -0.55 1.77 -9.24
C SER A 61 0.72 2.51 -8.80
N ALA A 62 0.74 3.06 -7.57
CA ALA A 62 1.94 3.71 -7.04
C ALA A 62 3.08 2.70 -6.79
N LEU A 63 2.75 1.51 -6.31
CA LEU A 63 3.72 0.42 -6.11
C LEU A 63 4.28 -0.08 -7.44
N GLU A 64 3.43 -0.25 -8.45
CA GLU A 64 3.86 -0.63 -9.80
C GLU A 64 4.83 0.40 -10.40
N GLN A 65 4.55 1.69 -10.26
CA GLN A 65 5.43 2.77 -10.74
C GLN A 65 6.76 2.84 -10.01
N SER A 66 6.83 2.36 -8.75
CA SER A 66 8.07 2.40 -7.96
C SER A 66 9.12 1.37 -8.40
N CYS A 67 8.70 0.29 -9.08
CA CYS A 67 9.60 -0.75 -9.58
C CYS A 67 10.37 -0.31 -10.84
N ASP A 68 9.82 0.63 -11.62
CA ASP A 68 10.39 1.04 -12.91
C ASP A 68 11.50 2.11 -12.78
N ASN A 69 11.73 2.68 -11.59
CA ASN A 69 12.64 3.83 -11.40
C ASN A 69 13.81 3.60 -10.42
N SER A 70 14.05 2.36 -9.98
CA SER A 70 15.17 2.05 -9.06
C SER A 70 16.22 1.12 -9.65
N THR A 71 16.35 1.06 -10.97
CA THR A 71 17.54 0.46 -11.56
C THR A 71 18.63 1.53 -11.58
N ASN A 72 19.56 1.43 -10.63
CA ASN A 72 20.89 2.05 -10.72
C ASN A 72 21.57 1.53 -12.00
N ASN A 73 21.17 2.06 -13.15
CA ASN A 73 21.74 1.72 -14.44
C ASN A 73 23.04 2.51 -14.60
N ILE A 74 24.01 2.25 -13.72
CA ILE A 74 25.39 2.61 -14.01
C ILE A 74 25.75 1.85 -15.28
N SER A 75 26.01 2.59 -16.37
CA SER A 75 26.37 1.97 -17.63
C SER A 75 27.77 1.36 -17.51
N ASN A 76 28.08 0.37 -18.34
CA ASN A 76 29.45 -0.17 -18.40
C ASN A 76 30.49 0.93 -18.68
N VAL A 77 30.11 2.00 -19.40
CA VAL A 77 30.97 3.15 -19.65
C VAL A 77 31.26 3.93 -18.35
N ASP A 78 30.24 4.12 -17.51
CA ASP A 78 30.40 4.80 -16.22
C ASP A 78 31.34 4.01 -15.29
N ILE A 79 31.23 2.67 -15.28
CA ILE A 79 32.16 1.79 -14.54
C ILE A 79 33.60 1.98 -15.04
N GLN A 80 33.80 1.98 -16.35
CA GLN A 80 35.14 2.14 -16.95
C GLN A 80 35.74 3.52 -16.65
N ASN A 81 34.92 4.57 -16.60
CA ASN A 81 35.38 5.91 -16.24
C ASN A 81 35.79 5.98 -14.76
N ILE A 82 34.99 5.41 -13.85
CA ILE A 82 35.33 5.36 -12.41
C ILE A 82 36.63 4.60 -12.18
N LEU A 83 36.84 3.47 -12.86
CA LEU A 83 38.07 2.68 -12.75
C LEU A 83 39.30 3.47 -13.24
N LYS A 84 39.18 4.19 -14.36
CA LYS A 84 40.26 5.04 -14.87
C LYS A 84 40.61 6.18 -13.92
N GLU A 85 39.61 6.87 -13.37
CA GLU A 85 39.84 7.93 -12.40
C GLU A 85 40.56 7.43 -11.15
N ASN A 86 40.16 6.26 -10.63
CA ASN A 86 40.80 5.68 -9.45
C ASN A 86 42.25 5.28 -9.75
N LEU A 87 42.52 4.68 -10.91
CA LEU A 87 43.90 4.36 -11.31
C LEU A 87 44.80 5.61 -11.38
N ILE A 88 44.28 6.72 -11.91
CA ILE A 88 45.00 7.99 -11.96
C ILE A 88 45.25 8.54 -10.55
N LYS A 89 44.26 8.47 -9.66
CA LYS A 89 44.42 8.91 -8.26
C LYS A 89 45.47 8.07 -7.54
N ASP A 90 45.44 6.75 -7.71
CA ASP A 90 46.42 5.84 -7.10
C ASP A 90 47.84 6.12 -7.60
N GLN A 91 48.02 6.37 -8.90
CA GLN A 91 49.31 6.76 -9.47
C GLN A 91 49.79 8.10 -8.90
N LEU A 92 48.92 9.10 -8.84
CA LEU A 92 49.27 10.40 -8.27
C LEU A 92 49.68 10.29 -6.80
N ILE A 93 48.99 9.46 -6.02
CA ILE A 93 49.34 9.19 -4.62
C ILE A 93 50.71 8.52 -4.52
N ALA A 94 50.99 7.53 -5.38
CA ALA A 94 52.29 6.87 -5.43
C ALA A 94 53.43 7.85 -5.76
N ASP A 95 53.21 8.75 -6.73
CA ASP A 95 54.21 9.74 -7.15
C ASP A 95 54.46 10.82 -6.09
N LEU A 96 53.46 11.16 -5.26
CA LEU A 96 53.62 12.11 -4.15
C LEU A 96 54.27 11.52 -2.90
N THR A 97 54.31 10.19 -2.79
CA THR A 97 54.85 9.48 -1.61
C THR A 97 56.24 8.90 -1.84
N LEU A 98 56.84 9.18 -3.01
CA LEU A 98 58.18 8.82 -3.46
C LEU A 98 59.14 10.02 -3.31
#